data_AF-A0A1Q7AEL2-F1
#
_entry.id   AF-A0A1Q7AEL2-F1
#
_cell.length_a   1.000
_cell.length_b   1.000
_cell.length_c   1.000
_cell.angle_alpha   90.00
_cell.angle_beta   90.00
_cell.angle_gamma   90.00
#
_symmetry.space_group_name_H-M   'P 1'
#
loop_
_entity.id
_entity.type
_entity.pdbx_description
1 polymer ?
#
loop_
_entity_poly.entity_id
_entity_poly.type
_entity_poly.pdbx_seq_one_letter_code
_entity_poly.pdbx_strand_id
1 'polypeptide(L)'
;MRRCQLRRGAWYPVLSLAPDEAVLEVRRKTVIVPLAYLEVVRSRPKSWTLIPSERYAVCPNCAERLALGRPPERLRCPRCQRLFDVDLNHHQIAPA
;
A
#
# COMPACT_ATOMS: atom_id res chain seq x y z
N MET A 1 2.18 2.54 -24.79
CA MET A 1 2.05 2.83 -23.36
C MET A 1 1.92 1.53 -22.58
N ARG A 2 2.95 1.09 -21.85
CA ARG A 2 2.84 -0.10 -21.01
C ARG A 2 1.87 0.24 -19.89
N ARG A 3 0.76 -0.51 -19.78
CA ARG A 3 -0.17 -0.38 -18.63
C ARG A 3 0.62 -0.70 -17.37
N CYS A 4 1.03 0.32 -16.62
CA CYS A 4 1.60 0.14 -15.30
C CYS A 4 0.56 -0.62 -14.46
N GLN A 5 0.92 -1.81 -14.00
CA GLN A 5 0.05 -2.64 -13.14
C GLN A 5 0.07 -2.16 -11.68
N LEU A 6 0.51 -0.92 -11.47
CA LEU A 6 0.40 -0.24 -10.20
C LEU A 6 -1.07 -0.08 -9.89
N ARG A 7 -1.42 -0.42 -8.67
CA ARG A 7 -2.75 -0.25 -8.14
C ARG A 7 -2.67 0.82 -7.07
N ARG A 8 -3.56 1.80 -7.14
CA ARG A 8 -3.65 2.88 -6.17
C ARG A 8 -3.79 2.32 -4.76
N GLY A 9 -3.11 2.90 -3.77
CA GLY A 9 -3.22 2.47 -2.38
C GLY A 9 -2.68 1.06 -2.08
N ALA A 10 -1.83 0.47 -2.93
CA ALA A 10 -1.15 -0.79 -2.65
C ALA A 10 0.34 -0.55 -2.32
N TRP A 11 0.91 -1.42 -1.48
CA TRP A 11 2.32 -1.37 -1.12
C TRP A 11 3.19 -2.14 -2.11
N TYR A 12 4.24 -1.49 -2.59
CA TYR A 12 5.24 -2.07 -3.48
C TYR A 12 6.64 -1.89 -2.87
N PRO A 13 7.50 -2.92 -2.90
CA PRO A 13 8.88 -2.77 -2.50
C PRO A 13 9.60 -1.76 -3.42
N VAL A 14 10.29 -0.80 -2.80
CA VAL A 14 11.21 0.11 -3.50
C VAL A 14 12.56 -0.61 -3.63
N LEU A 15 13.01 -0.82 -4.86
CA LEU A 15 14.30 -1.43 -5.16
C LEU A 15 15.41 -0.38 -5.29
N SER A 16 15.07 0.80 -5.81
CA SER A 16 15.96 1.96 -5.91
C SER A 16 15.14 3.25 -5.86
N LEU A 17 15.73 4.32 -5.33
CA LEU A 17 15.11 5.62 -5.16
C LEU A 17 16.03 6.69 -5.76
N ALA A 18 15.55 7.41 -6.76
CA ALA A 18 16.18 8.58 -7.37
C ALA A 18 15.43 9.86 -6.95
N PRO A 19 15.93 11.07 -7.26
CA PRO A 19 15.31 12.33 -6.84
C PRO A 19 13.88 12.55 -7.37
N ASP A 20 13.54 12.00 -8.53
CA ASP A 20 12.27 12.21 -9.24
C ASP A 20 11.50 10.92 -9.55
N GLU A 21 12.17 9.76 -9.46
CA GLU A 21 11.57 8.45 -9.75
C GLU A 21 11.99 7.36 -8.75
N ALA A 22 11.17 6.31 -8.67
CA ALA A 22 11.47 5.11 -7.92
C ALA A 22 11.35 3.88 -8.81
N VAL A 23 12.23 2.90 -8.58
CA VAL A 23 12.14 1.57 -9.17
C VAL A 23 11.39 0.67 -8.20
N LEU A 24 10.19 0.24 -8.59
CA LEU A 24 9.32 -0.61 -7.77
C LEU A 24 9.32 -2.05 -8.28
N GLU A 25 9.20 -3.00 -7.36
CA GLU A 25 8.84 -4.37 -7.71
C GLU A 25 7.31 -4.53 -7.79
N VAL A 26 6.79 -4.74 -8.99
CA VAL A 26 5.36 -4.98 -9.25
C VAL A 26 5.22 -6.36 -9.88
N ARG A 27 4.65 -7.32 -9.14
CA ARG A 27 4.43 -8.70 -9.64
C ARG A 27 5.71 -9.32 -10.23
N ARG A 28 6.83 -9.19 -9.50
CA ARG A 28 8.17 -9.69 -9.89
C ARG A 28 8.75 -9.03 -11.15
N LYS A 29 8.22 -7.85 -11.53
CA LYS A 29 8.76 -7.02 -12.60
C LYS A 29 9.20 -5.69 -12.02
N THR A 30 10.26 -5.12 -12.58
CA THR A 30 10.69 -3.76 -12.25
C THR A 30 9.86 -2.75 -13.03
N VAL A 31 9.37 -1.73 -12.33
CA VAL A 31 8.59 -0.65 -12.92
C VAL A 31 9.13 0.67 -12.40
N ILE A 32 9.45 1.58 -13.30
CA ILE A 32 9.90 2.94 -12.97
C ILE A 32 8.67 3.82 -12.85
N VAL A 33 8.58 4.59 -11.77
CA VAL A 33 7.42 5.42 -11.43
C VAL A 33 7.87 6.77 -10.90
N PRO A 34 7.35 7.89 -11.43
CA PRO A 34 7.62 9.21 -10.86
C PRO A 34 7.17 9.31 -9.41
N LEU A 35 7.98 9.96 -8.57
CA LEU A 35 7.68 10.17 -7.14
C LEU A 35 6.42 10.99 -6.91
N ALA A 36 6.04 11.86 -7.86
CA ALA A 36 4.78 12.61 -7.81
C ALA A 36 3.53 11.72 -7.69
N TYR A 37 3.63 10.42 -8.00
CA TYR A 37 2.53 9.45 -7.88
C TYR A 37 2.68 8.49 -6.70
N LEU A 38 3.71 8.65 -5.87
CA LEU A 38 4.07 7.70 -4.82
C LEU A 38 4.10 8.36 -3.45
N GLU A 39 3.60 7.62 -2.46
CA GLU A 39 3.92 7.86 -1.06
C GLU A 39 5.01 6.86 -0.65
N VAL A 40 6.17 7.37 -0.22
CA VAL A 40 7.32 6.53 0.13
C VAL A 40 7.48 6.49 1.64
N VAL A 41 7.30 5.30 2.22
CA VAL A 41 7.54 5.04 3.63
C VAL A 41 8.83 4.24 3.82
N ARG A 42 9.63 4.62 4.83
CA ARG A 42 10.93 3.98 5.10
C ARG A 42 10.84 2.59 5.70
N SER A 43 9.74 2.31 6.41
CA SER A 43 9.51 1.00 7.02
C SER A 43 8.20 0.44 6.51
N ARG A 44 8.16 -0.88 6.36
CA ARG A 44 6.94 -1.56 5.96
C ARG A 44 5.87 -1.30 7.04
N PRO A 45 4.65 -0.90 6.64
CA PRO A 45 3.57 -0.71 7.60
C PRO A 45 3.36 -1.98 8.42
N LYS A 46 3.02 -1.79 9.69
CA LYS A 46 2.75 -2.89 10.64
C LYS A 46 1.25 -3.13 10.82
N SER A 47 0.43 -2.17 10.41
CA SER A 47 -1.03 -2.14 10.50
C SER A 47 -1.65 -2.15 9.09
N TRP A 48 -2.94 -2.45 9.02
CA TRP A 48 -3.72 -2.27 7.81
C TRP A 48 -3.80 -0.79 7.43
N THR A 49 -3.49 -0.50 6.17
CA THR A 49 -3.66 0.84 5.59
C THR A 49 -5.06 0.95 4.98
N LEU A 50 -5.85 1.89 5.46
CA LEU A 50 -7.18 2.17 4.91
C LEU A 50 -7.07 3.12 3.73
N ILE A 51 -7.82 2.84 2.66
CA ILE A 51 -7.94 3.72 1.50
C ILE A 51 -9.37 4.30 1.51
N PRO A 52 -9.60 5.50 2.10
CA PRO A 52 -10.94 6.02 2.35
C PRO A 52 -11.77 6.16 1.08
N SER A 53 -11.13 6.62 0.00
CA SER A 53 -11.78 6.80 -1.31
C SER A 53 -12.30 5.52 -1.96
N GLU A 54 -11.77 4.34 -1.57
CA GLU A 54 -12.09 3.07 -2.23
C GLU A 54 -12.65 2.01 -1.26
N ARG A 55 -12.89 2.36 0.02
CA ARG A 55 -13.49 1.50 1.07
C ARG A 55 -12.85 0.11 1.19
N TYR A 56 -11.54 0.01 1.04
CA TYR A 56 -10.80 -1.21 1.37
C TYR A 56 -9.59 -0.90 2.23
N ALA A 57 -9.07 -1.94 2.87
CA ALA A 57 -7.77 -1.93 3.51
C ALA A 57 -6.76 -2.78 2.78
N VAL A 58 -5.48 -2.44 2.92
CA VAL A 58 -4.35 -3.17 2.35
C VAL A 58 -3.54 -3.84 3.44
N CYS A 59 -3.33 -5.15 3.27
CA CYS A 59 -2.60 -5.95 4.23
C CYS A 59 -1.12 -5.50 4.30
N PRO A 60 -0.58 -5.20 5.49
CA PRO A 60 0.81 -4.76 5.65
C PRO A 60 1.83 -5.82 5.21
N ASN A 61 1.42 -7.10 5.22
CA ASN A 61 2.34 -8.19 4.94
C ASN A 61 2.41 -8.61 3.48
N CYS A 62 1.28 -8.67 2.79
CA CYS A 62 1.21 -9.24 1.43
C CYS A 62 0.50 -8.34 0.41
N ALA A 63 0.18 -7.11 0.80
CA ALA A 63 -0.55 -6.13 -0.02
C ALA A 63 -1.92 -6.61 -0.53
N GLU A 64 -2.49 -7.65 0.08
CA GLU A 64 -3.84 -8.11 -0.26
C GLU A 64 -4.88 -7.08 0.14
N ARG A 65 -5.88 -6.88 -0.72
CA ARG A 65 -6.97 -5.95 -0.46
C ARG A 65 -8.11 -6.68 0.23
N LEU A 66 -8.70 -6.00 1.19
CA LEU A 66 -9.92 -6.46 1.83
C LEU A 66 -10.94 -5.32 1.76
N ALA A 67 -12.03 -5.54 1.02
CA ALA A 67 -13.16 -4.62 1.04
C ALA A 67 -13.69 -4.53 2.47
N LEU A 68 -13.92 -3.31 2.95
CA LEU A 68 -14.39 -3.06 4.30
C LEU A 68 -15.75 -2.39 4.27
N GLY A 69 -16.68 -2.95 5.06
CA GLY A 69 -17.87 -2.24 5.51
C GLY A 69 -17.48 -1.30 6.65
N ARG A 70 -17.52 -1.82 7.89
CA ARG A 70 -16.97 -1.15 9.08
C ARG A 70 -15.64 -1.81 9.45
N PRO A 71 -14.52 -1.07 9.52
CA PRO A 71 -13.25 -1.65 9.94
C PRO A 71 -13.31 -2.07 11.42
N PRO A 72 -13.00 -3.32 11.78
CA PRO A 72 -12.77 -3.70 13.17
C PRO A 72 -11.36 -3.23 13.61
N GLU A 73 -11.06 -3.30 14.91
CA GLU A 73 -9.73 -2.93 15.44
C GLU A 73 -8.60 -3.82 14.92
N ARG A 74 -8.91 -5.09 14.61
CA ARG A 74 -7.95 -6.08 14.09
C ARG A 74 -8.56 -6.86 12.93
N LEU A 75 -7.77 -7.11 11.89
CA LEU A 75 -8.20 -7.80 10.68
C LEU A 75 -7.23 -8.93 10.34
N ARG A 76 -7.80 -10.11 10.03
CA ARG A 76 -7.05 -11.24 9.51
C ARG A 76 -7.02 -11.18 7.99
N CYS A 77 -5.82 -11.26 7.42
CA CYS A 77 -5.69 -11.26 5.97
C CYS A 77 -6.16 -12.60 5.37
N PRO A 78 -7.08 -12.63 4.39
CA PRO A 78 -7.55 -13.88 3.79
C PRO A 78 -6.46 -14.61 2.99
N ARG A 79 -5.42 -13.89 2.52
CA ARG A 79 -4.33 -14.47 1.73
C ARG A 79 -3.17 -14.98 2.57
N CYS A 80 -2.62 -14.15 3.46
CA CYS A 80 -1.46 -14.56 4.27
C CYS A 80 -1.84 -15.08 5.66
N GLN A 81 -3.13 -15.05 6.02
CA GLN A 81 -3.71 -15.56 7.27
C GLN A 81 -3.18 -14.94 8.58
N ARG A 82 -2.32 -13.91 8.49
CA ARG A 82 -1.82 -13.16 9.64
C ARG A 82 -2.83 -12.11 10.11
N LEU A 83 -2.82 -11.85 11.42
CA LEU A 83 -3.65 -10.86 12.09
C LEU A 83 -2.83 -9.58 12.28
N PHE A 84 -3.42 -8.42 11.97
CA PHE A 84 -2.81 -7.11 12.17
C PHE A 84 -3.84 -6.12 12.70
N ASP A 85 -3.37 -5.10 13.39
CA ASP A 85 -4.19 -3.96 13.82
C ASP A 85 -4.59 -3.12 12.61
N VAL A 86 -5.75 -2.46 12.72
CA VAL A 86 -6.23 -1.50 11.74
C VAL A 86 -5.93 -0.10 12.25
N ASP A 87 -5.05 0.60 11.52
CA ASP A 87 -4.76 1.98 11.84
C ASP A 87 -5.87 2.88 11.28
N LEU A 88 -6.87 3.14 12.11
CA LEU A 88 -7.97 4.06 11.82
C LEU A 88 -7.53 5.54 11.79
N ASN A 89 -6.34 5.84 12.34
CA ASN A 89 -5.81 7.21 12.44
C ASN A 89 -5.01 7.63 11.22
N HIS A 90 -4.74 6.73 10.26
CA HIS A 90 -4.00 7.08 9.04
C HIS A 90 -4.79 7.97 8.04
N HIS A 91 -5.89 8.59 8.47
CA HIS A 91 -6.58 9.62 7.68
C HIS A 91 -5.77 10.94 7.55
N GLN A 92 -4.55 11.02 8.08
CA GLN A 92 -3.77 12.24 8.09
C GLN A 92 -2.31 12.04 7.69
N ILE A 93 -2.06 11.52 6.48
CA ILE A 93 -0.83 11.90 5.76
C ILE A 93 -1.21 12.18 4.31
N ALA A 94 -1.89 13.31 4.08
CA ALA A 94 -1.77 13.99 2.80
C ALA A 94 -0.48 14.83 2.86
N PRO A 95 0.28 14.94 1.75
CA PRO A 95 1.54 15.68 1.77
C PRO A 95 1.28 17.16 2.02
N ALA A 96 2.22 17.79 2.73
CA ALA A 96 2.37 19.24 2.77
C ALA A 96 2.72 19.80 1.38
#